data_AF-A0A9P9DZ26-F1
#
_entry.id   AF-A0A9P9DZ26-F1
#
_cell.length_a   1.000
_cell.length_b   1.000
_cell.length_c   1.000
_cell.angle_alpha   90.00
_cell.angle_beta   90.00
_cell.angle_gamma   90.00
#
_symmetry.space_group_name_H-M   'P 1'
#
loop_
_entity.id
_entity.type
_entity.pdbx_description
1 polymer ?
#
loop_
_entity_poly.entity_id
_entity_poly.type
_entity_poly.pdbx_seq_one_letter_code
_entity_poly.pdbx_strand_id
1 'polypeptide(L)'
;MITTFLAMSQAAALPKTPQDAKSALEARASINDCGDSTFINQSSGGSPTVNDCRQIAYNIRNGGTWTVGAGGEHHQLVQYGTCAFGAQGDGSINAAYIGNQDIIDLINSSIDKFQWNGLVGAKGSMGCQSLKGLVGGATMNWGIYHT
;
A
#
# COMPACT_ATOMS: atom_id res chain seq x y z
N MET A 1 -36.37 37.90 58.68
CA MET A 1 -36.14 36.84 57.67
C MET A 1 -34.86 37.20 56.93
N ILE A 2 -33.82 36.37 57.08
CA ILE A 2 -32.46 36.63 56.59
C ILE A 2 -32.34 36.06 55.18
N THR A 3 -32.06 36.91 54.19
CA THR A 3 -31.85 36.53 52.79
C THR A 3 -30.39 36.08 52.59
N THR A 4 -30.19 34.79 52.40
CA THR A 4 -28.88 34.20 52.12
C THR A 4 -28.61 34.23 50.62
N PHE A 5 -27.58 34.95 50.18
CA PHE A 5 -27.07 34.88 48.80
C PHE A 5 -26.06 33.74 48.69
N LEU A 6 -26.35 32.75 47.83
CA LEU A 6 -25.40 31.70 47.42
C LEU A 6 -24.57 32.21 46.24
N ALA A 7 -23.26 32.39 46.46
CA ALA A 7 -22.31 32.65 45.38
C ALA A 7 -21.95 31.32 44.69
N MET A 8 -22.28 31.18 43.40
CA MET A 8 -21.82 30.06 42.58
C MET A 8 -20.45 30.40 41.98
N SER A 9 -19.42 29.66 42.39
CA SER A 9 -18.09 29.74 41.78
C SER A 9 -18.10 28.97 40.45
N GLN A 10 -18.06 29.67 39.32
CA GLN A 10 -17.82 29.04 38.01
C GLN A 10 -16.32 28.84 37.83
N ALA A 11 -15.86 27.58 37.83
CA ALA A 11 -14.54 27.23 37.34
C ALA A 11 -14.57 27.31 35.80
N ALA A 12 -14.01 28.37 35.22
CA ALA A 12 -13.77 28.42 33.79
C ALA A 12 -12.72 27.35 33.42
N ALA A 13 -13.07 26.41 32.55
CA ALA A 13 -12.09 25.51 31.97
C ALA A 13 -11.07 26.35 31.17
N LEU A 14 -9.79 26.25 31.53
CA LEU A 14 -8.70 26.91 30.80
C LEU A 14 -8.71 26.44 29.33
N PRO A 15 -8.40 27.34 28.37
CA PRO A 15 -8.10 26.91 27.01
C PRO A 15 -6.91 25.96 27.07
N LYS A 16 -7.09 24.72 26.62
CA LYS A 16 -6.00 23.75 26.50
C LYS A 16 -4.98 24.34 25.52
N THR A 17 -3.81 24.72 26.02
CA THR A 17 -2.74 25.31 25.23
C THR A 17 -2.29 24.33 24.14
N PRO A 18 -1.82 24.81 22.96
CA PRO A 18 -1.42 23.96 21.81
C PRO A 18 -0.10 23.19 22.03
N GLN A 19 0.28 22.89 23.28
CA GLN A 19 1.61 22.41 23.63
C GLN A 19 1.73 20.87 23.70
N ASP A 20 0.64 20.15 23.45
CA ASP A 20 0.65 18.68 23.31
C ASP A 20 0.85 18.20 21.86
N ALA A 21 1.07 19.10 20.90
CA ALA A 21 1.40 18.76 19.52
C ALA A 21 2.87 18.30 19.36
N LYS A 22 3.38 17.51 20.32
CA LYS A 22 4.59 16.70 20.09
C LYS A 22 4.23 15.63 19.07
N SER A 23 4.58 15.91 17.81
CA SER A 23 4.85 14.94 16.73
C SER A 23 4.29 13.54 17.00
N ALA A 24 2.98 13.36 16.81
CA ALA A 24 2.42 12.03 16.67
C ALA A 24 2.91 11.51 15.31
N LEU A 25 4.06 10.84 15.30
CA LEU A 25 4.43 9.97 14.21
C LEU A 25 3.39 8.85 14.20
N GLU A 26 2.35 9.00 13.39
CA GLU A 26 1.42 7.91 13.13
C GLU A 26 2.22 6.78 12.47
N ALA A 27 2.26 5.62 13.13
CA ALA A 27 2.88 4.44 12.56
C ALA A 27 2.13 4.10 11.27
N ARG A 28 2.85 4.07 10.15
CA ARG A 28 2.29 3.58 8.89
C ARG A 28 1.92 2.12 9.08
N ALA A 29 0.70 1.75 8.69
CA ALA A 29 0.34 0.34 8.58
C ALA A 29 1.13 -0.23 7.40
N SER A 30 2.25 -0.87 7.72
CA SER A 30 3.09 -1.61 6.78
C SER A 30 2.63 -3.06 6.77
N ILE A 31 1.86 -3.45 5.75
CA ILE A 31 1.32 -4.80 5.62
C ILE A 31 2.09 -5.53 4.54
N ASN A 32 2.74 -6.63 4.92
CA ASN A 32 3.43 -7.57 4.03
C ASN A 32 2.72 -8.93 4.14
N ASP A 33 1.89 -9.21 3.15
CA ASP A 33 1.17 -10.46 3.03
C ASP A 33 1.89 -11.43 2.08
N CYS A 34 2.93 -10.97 1.39
CA CYS A 34 3.76 -11.77 0.50
C CYS A 34 5.22 -11.87 0.99
N GLY A 35 5.93 -12.86 0.45
CA GLY A 35 7.36 -13.06 0.66
C GLY A 35 8.21 -12.44 -0.45
N ASP A 36 9.47 -12.87 -0.51
CA ASP A 36 10.42 -12.42 -1.52
C ASP A 36 9.89 -12.59 -2.96
N SER A 37 10.31 -11.68 -3.84
CA SER A 37 9.89 -11.67 -5.22
C SER A 37 11.03 -11.82 -6.23
N THR A 38 10.73 -12.46 -7.35
CA THR A 38 11.55 -12.40 -8.57
C THR A 38 11.30 -11.09 -9.32
N PHE A 39 12.27 -10.67 -10.15
CA PHE A 39 12.20 -9.41 -10.88
C PHE A 39 12.68 -9.60 -12.33
N ILE A 40 11.83 -9.30 -13.29
CA ILE A 40 12.11 -9.36 -14.72
C ILE A 40 11.90 -7.96 -15.31
N ASN A 41 12.95 -7.44 -15.94
CA ASN A 41 12.91 -6.13 -16.60
C ASN A 41 11.91 -6.13 -17.77
N GLN A 42 10.99 -5.18 -17.79
CA GLN A 42 10.05 -4.92 -18.88
C GLN A 42 10.04 -3.42 -19.29
N SER A 43 11.06 -2.65 -18.89
CA SER A 43 11.19 -1.24 -19.24
C SER A 43 11.36 -1.06 -20.74
N SER A 44 10.53 -0.20 -21.33
CA SER A 44 10.51 0.12 -22.75
C SER A 44 9.99 1.54 -22.97
N GLY A 45 9.96 2.01 -24.23
CA GLY A 45 9.32 3.29 -24.57
C GLY A 45 7.81 3.34 -24.29
N GLY A 46 7.16 2.18 -24.09
CA GLY A 46 5.74 2.07 -23.71
C GLY A 46 5.52 1.87 -22.21
N SER A 47 6.55 2.03 -21.38
CA SER A 47 6.44 1.88 -19.91
C SER A 47 5.91 3.14 -19.24
N PRO A 48 5.26 3.01 -18.06
CA PRO A 48 4.78 4.16 -17.30
C PRO A 48 5.94 5.00 -16.73
N THR A 49 5.63 6.23 -16.33
CA THR A 49 6.62 7.13 -15.73
C THR A 49 6.98 6.70 -14.31
N VAL A 50 8.25 6.83 -13.95
CA VAL A 50 8.76 6.57 -12.59
C VAL A 50 8.05 7.44 -11.55
N ASN A 51 7.74 8.69 -11.90
CA ASN A 51 7.05 9.62 -11.02
C ASN A 51 5.64 9.13 -10.67
N ASP A 52 4.89 8.66 -11.66
CA ASP A 52 3.55 8.12 -11.44
C ASP A 52 3.59 6.86 -10.57
N CYS A 53 4.55 5.96 -10.81
CA CYS A 53 4.71 4.77 -9.98
C CYS A 53 5.09 5.12 -8.53
N ARG A 54 5.98 6.10 -8.32
CA ARG A 54 6.29 6.60 -6.97
C ARG A 54 5.07 7.22 -6.30
N GLN A 55 4.18 7.86 -7.06
CA GLN A 55 2.96 8.43 -6.52
C GLN A 55 1.98 7.33 -6.05
N ILE A 56 1.90 6.18 -6.73
CA ILE A 56 1.18 5.00 -6.23
C ILE A 56 1.73 4.61 -4.86
N ALA A 57 3.04 4.40 -4.75
CA ALA A 57 3.68 4.00 -3.49
C ALA A 57 3.40 5.01 -2.36
N TYR A 58 3.40 6.30 -2.68
CA TYR A 58 3.00 7.34 -1.74
C TYR A 58 1.51 7.25 -1.35
N ASN A 59 0.60 7.04 -2.29
CA ASN A 59 -0.84 7.02 -2.03
C ASN A 59 -1.24 5.90 -1.06
N ILE A 60 -0.61 4.73 -1.17
CA ILE A 60 -0.92 3.55 -0.34
C ILE A 60 -0.03 3.41 0.89
N ARG A 61 0.81 4.41 1.19
CA ARG A 61 1.79 4.36 2.29
C ARG A 61 1.19 4.20 3.69
N ASN A 62 -0.11 4.44 3.84
CA ASN A 62 -0.79 4.41 5.14
C ASN A 62 -1.54 3.09 5.40
N GLY A 63 -1.38 2.08 4.54
CA GLY A 63 -1.99 0.77 4.71
C GLY A 63 -2.85 0.34 3.53
N GLY A 64 -3.31 -0.90 3.60
CA GLY A 64 -4.21 -1.51 2.62
C GLY A 64 -3.81 -2.96 2.36
N THR A 65 -4.81 -3.81 2.18
CA THR A 65 -4.64 -5.18 1.70
C THR A 65 -5.63 -5.40 0.57
N TRP A 66 -5.14 -5.96 -0.54
CA TRP A 66 -5.93 -6.35 -1.69
C TRP A 66 -6.14 -7.86 -1.64
N THR A 67 -7.39 -8.28 -1.78
CA THR A 67 -7.73 -9.70 -1.96
C THR A 67 -7.83 -9.98 -3.44
N VAL A 68 -6.98 -10.87 -3.95
CA VAL A 68 -6.88 -11.21 -5.37
C VAL A 68 -7.24 -12.67 -5.59
N GLY A 69 -8.12 -12.96 -6.54
CA GLY A 69 -8.42 -14.33 -6.93
C GLY A 69 -7.20 -14.98 -7.58
N ALA A 70 -6.84 -16.18 -7.13
CA ALA A 70 -5.70 -16.91 -7.67
C ALA A 70 -6.04 -17.73 -8.94
N GLY A 71 -7.29 -17.66 -9.42
CA GLY A 71 -7.83 -18.42 -10.55
C GLY A 71 -7.27 -18.05 -11.93
N GLY A 72 -6.21 -17.24 -11.98
CA GLY A 72 -5.54 -16.90 -13.22
C GLY A 72 -6.16 -15.72 -13.97
N GLU A 73 -7.06 -14.94 -13.38
CA GLU A 73 -7.47 -13.66 -13.95
C GLU A 73 -6.53 -12.53 -13.50
N HIS A 74 -6.24 -11.59 -14.40
CA HIS A 74 -5.42 -10.45 -14.09
C HIS A 74 -6.25 -9.32 -13.49
N HIS A 75 -5.85 -8.84 -12.32
CA HIS A 75 -6.51 -7.77 -11.59
C HIS A 75 -5.61 -6.56 -11.47
N GLN A 76 -6.08 -5.40 -11.92
CA GLN A 76 -5.47 -4.12 -11.58
C GLN A 76 -5.80 -3.77 -10.12
N LEU A 77 -4.78 -3.53 -9.31
CA LEU A 77 -4.96 -3.27 -7.87
C LEU A 77 -4.91 -1.79 -7.54
N VAL A 78 -3.96 -1.08 -8.16
CA VAL A 78 -3.74 0.35 -7.97
C VAL A 78 -3.29 0.99 -9.27
N GLN A 79 -3.63 2.27 -9.42
CA GLN A 79 -3.26 3.08 -10.57
C GLN A 79 -3.10 4.53 -10.14
N TYR A 80 -2.15 5.21 -10.77
CA TYR A 80 -2.04 6.67 -10.75
C TYR A 80 -1.35 7.13 -12.02
N GLY A 81 -1.90 8.14 -12.69
CA GLY A 81 -1.34 8.66 -13.94
C GLY A 81 -1.17 7.57 -14.98
N THR A 82 0.05 7.43 -15.52
CA THR A 82 0.40 6.38 -16.50
C THR A 82 0.66 5.01 -15.87
N CYS A 83 0.91 4.94 -14.55
CA CYS A 83 1.34 3.73 -13.89
C CYS A 83 0.16 2.92 -13.34
N ALA A 84 0.15 1.62 -13.60
CA ALA A 84 -0.69 0.65 -12.92
C ALA A 84 0.14 -0.50 -12.36
N PHE A 85 -0.33 -1.05 -11.24
CA PHE A 85 0.16 -2.30 -10.68
C PHE A 85 -0.98 -3.32 -10.66
N GLY A 86 -0.71 -4.52 -11.17
CA GLY A 86 -1.66 -5.61 -11.19
C GLY A 86 -1.05 -6.93 -10.75
N ALA A 87 -1.93 -7.88 -10.40
CA ALA A 87 -1.56 -9.22 -10.01
C ALA A 87 -2.53 -10.27 -10.55
N GLN A 88 -2.04 -11.49 -10.69
CA GLN A 88 -2.73 -12.65 -11.23
C GLN A 88 -2.20 -13.90 -10.54
N GLY A 89 -3.08 -14.82 -10.11
CA GLY A 89 -2.63 -16.10 -9.58
C GLY A 89 -2.16 -17.09 -10.64
N ASP A 90 -1.59 -18.20 -10.18
CA ASP A 90 -1.10 -19.29 -11.02
C ASP A 90 -2.19 -20.23 -11.58
N GLY A 91 -3.47 -19.94 -11.36
CA GLY A 91 -4.61 -20.78 -11.75
C GLY A 91 -5.13 -21.67 -10.62
N SER A 92 -4.65 -21.50 -9.39
CA SER A 92 -5.19 -22.20 -8.21
C SER A 92 -6.55 -21.62 -7.75
N ILE A 93 -7.38 -22.45 -7.10
CA ILE A 93 -8.75 -22.08 -6.65
C ILE A 93 -8.72 -21.33 -5.30
N ASN A 94 -7.67 -20.56 -5.03
CA ASN A 94 -7.51 -19.80 -3.78
C ASN A 94 -7.69 -18.30 -3.99
N ALA A 95 -7.68 -17.54 -2.90
CA ALA A 95 -7.47 -16.10 -2.92
C ALA A 95 -6.16 -15.79 -2.18
N ALA A 96 -5.48 -14.76 -2.64
CA ALA A 96 -4.24 -14.27 -2.04
C ALA A 96 -4.45 -12.87 -1.48
N TYR A 97 -3.70 -12.55 -0.43
CA TYR A 97 -3.58 -11.19 0.07
C TYR A 97 -2.30 -10.57 -0.44
N ILE A 98 -2.39 -9.33 -0.92
CA ILE A 98 -1.24 -8.49 -1.26
C ILE A 98 -1.38 -7.23 -0.41
N GLY A 99 -0.42 -6.96 0.44
CA GLY A 99 -0.39 -5.80 1.31
C GLY A 99 0.19 -4.58 0.61
N ASN A 100 -0.02 -3.41 1.22
CA ASN A 100 0.49 -2.15 0.67
C ASN A 100 2.01 -2.11 0.64
N GLN A 101 2.68 -2.70 1.65
CA GLN A 101 4.13 -2.70 1.70
C GLN A 101 4.71 -3.62 0.61
N ASP A 102 4.05 -4.73 0.28
CA ASP A 102 4.41 -5.59 -0.85
C ASP A 102 4.44 -4.77 -2.16
N ILE A 103 3.37 -4.02 -2.46
CA ILE A 103 3.29 -3.20 -3.68
C ILE A 103 4.34 -2.07 -3.69
N ILE A 104 4.53 -1.40 -2.55
CA ILE A 104 5.54 -0.33 -2.39
C ILE A 104 6.95 -0.86 -2.67
N ASP A 105 7.30 -2.01 -2.09
CA ASP A 105 8.63 -2.60 -2.22
C ASP A 105 8.89 -3.10 -3.63
N LEU A 106 7.88 -3.68 -4.29
CA LEU A 106 7.98 -4.08 -5.69
C LEU A 106 8.16 -2.89 -6.63
N ILE A 107 7.44 -1.79 -6.41
CA ILE A 107 7.60 -0.56 -7.20
C ILE A 107 9.00 0.01 -7.02
N ASN A 108 9.44 0.22 -5.77
CA ASN A 108 10.74 0.83 -5.49
C ASN A 108 11.89 -0.04 -5.99
N SER A 109 11.83 -1.35 -5.74
CA SER A 109 12.84 -2.30 -6.23
C SER A 109 12.89 -2.34 -7.75
N SER A 110 11.74 -2.23 -8.43
CA SER A 110 11.70 -2.19 -9.90
C SER A 110 12.31 -0.92 -10.46
N ILE A 111 12.07 0.23 -9.82
CA ILE A 111 12.70 1.50 -10.19
C ILE A 111 14.21 1.42 -10.01
N ASP A 112 14.67 0.93 -8.86
CA ASP A 112 16.10 0.84 -8.53
C ASP A 112 16.85 -0.10 -9.48
N LYS A 113 16.21 -1.20 -9.90
CA LYS A 113 16.82 -2.20 -10.79
C LYS A 113 16.71 -1.83 -12.26
N PHE A 114 15.58 -1.26 -12.68
CA PHE A 114 15.17 -1.28 -14.09
C PHE A 114 14.71 0.07 -14.64
N GLN A 115 14.73 1.17 -13.88
CA GLN A 115 14.36 2.45 -14.49
C GLN A 115 15.27 2.75 -15.68
N TRP A 116 14.67 3.34 -16.71
CA TRP A 116 15.37 3.77 -17.91
C TRP A 116 14.65 4.98 -18.50
N ASN A 117 15.38 6.08 -18.69
CA ASN A 117 14.84 7.33 -19.23
C ASN A 117 13.59 7.86 -18.49
N GLY A 118 13.52 7.69 -17.17
CA GLY A 118 12.38 8.11 -16.36
C GLY A 118 11.13 7.23 -16.51
N LEU A 119 11.25 6.09 -17.19
CA LEU A 119 10.21 5.07 -17.33
C LEU A 119 10.60 3.80 -16.56
N VAL A 120 9.61 3.02 -16.15
CA VAL A 120 9.84 1.72 -15.50
C VAL A 120 8.77 0.72 -15.87
N GLY A 121 9.19 -0.45 -16.34
CA GLY A 121 8.32 -1.62 -16.51
C GLY A 121 8.97 -2.82 -15.84
N ALA A 122 8.20 -3.60 -15.10
CA ALA A 122 8.71 -4.79 -14.45
C ALA A 122 7.59 -5.80 -14.23
N LYS A 123 7.98 -7.05 -14.10
CA LYS A 123 7.09 -8.12 -13.65
C LYS A 123 7.85 -9.10 -12.78
N GLY A 124 7.12 -9.93 -12.07
CA GLY A 124 7.72 -10.95 -11.22
C GLY A 124 6.69 -11.89 -10.67
N SER A 125 7.15 -12.70 -9.72
CA SER A 125 6.34 -13.65 -8.99
C SER A 125 6.73 -13.63 -7.51
N MET A 126 5.76 -13.82 -6.63
CA MET A 126 5.94 -13.90 -5.17
C MET A 126 4.93 -14.87 -4.58
N GLY A 127 5.31 -15.53 -3.48
CA GLY A 127 4.38 -16.33 -2.69
C GLY A 127 3.63 -15.44 -1.69
N CYS A 128 2.31 -15.56 -1.64
CA CYS A 128 1.45 -14.74 -0.80
C CYS A 128 0.58 -15.59 0.13
N GLN A 129 0.22 -15.03 1.29
CA GLN A 129 -0.70 -15.64 2.23
C GLN A 129 -2.10 -15.78 1.61
N SER A 130 -2.83 -16.84 2.01
CA SER A 130 -4.24 -17.03 1.67
C SER A 130 -5.12 -17.01 2.90
N LEU A 131 -6.42 -17.26 2.72
CA LEU A 131 -7.40 -17.45 3.81
C LEU A 131 -7.00 -18.51 4.86
N LYS A 132 -6.08 -19.42 4.53
CA LYS A 132 -5.56 -20.46 5.45
C LYS A 132 -4.17 -20.10 6.03
N GLY A 133 -3.70 -18.87 5.82
CA GLY A 133 -2.34 -18.44 6.13
C GLY A 133 -1.32 -18.94 5.10
N LEU A 134 -0.07 -19.12 5.52
CA LEU A 134 1.00 -19.66 4.66
C LEU A 134 0.78 -21.12 4.26
N VAL A 135 0.11 -21.90 5.11
CA VAL A 135 -0.30 -23.29 4.80
C VAL A 135 -1.47 -23.23 3.81
N GLY A 136 -1.12 -23.12 2.52
CA GLY A 136 -2.06 -22.87 1.44
C GLY A 136 -1.90 -21.49 0.80
N GLY A 137 -0.75 -20.84 0.94
CA GLY A 137 -0.43 -19.62 0.20
C GLY A 137 -0.55 -19.81 -1.32
N ALA A 138 -0.71 -18.71 -2.03
CA ALA A 138 -0.86 -18.69 -3.48
C ALA A 138 0.36 -18.02 -4.13
N THR A 139 0.80 -18.55 -5.26
CA THR A 139 1.80 -17.88 -6.08
C THR A 139 1.11 -16.80 -6.90
N MET A 140 1.56 -15.56 -6.76
CA MET A 140 1.03 -14.41 -7.47
C MET A 140 2.08 -13.88 -8.44
N ASN A 141 1.71 -13.82 -9.71
CA ASN A 141 2.44 -13.05 -10.71
C ASN A 141 1.98 -11.60 -10.64
N TRP A 142 2.90 -10.65 -10.76
CA TRP A 142 2.59 -9.22 -10.70
C TRP A 142 3.26 -8.46 -11.84
N GLY A 143 2.76 -7.27 -12.13
CA GLY A 143 3.33 -6.39 -13.15
C GLY A 143 3.12 -4.90 -12.87
N ILE A 144 4.11 -4.11 -13.27
CA ILE A 144 4.05 -2.65 -13.43
C ILE A 144 3.94 -2.37 -14.93
N TYR A 145 2.82 -1.77 -15.35
CA TYR A 145 2.50 -1.55 -16.75
C TYR A 145 1.84 -0.19 -16.98
N HIS A 146 1.82 0.22 -18.24
CA HIS A 146 1.22 1.46 -18.70
C HIS A 146 -0.28 1.23 -18.99
N THR A 147 -1.12 2.19 -18.62
CA THR A 147 -2.58 2.18 -18.91
C THR A 147 -2.96 2.97 -20.15
#